data_AF-A0A958FPH9-F1
#
_entry.id   AF-A0A958FPH9-F1
#
_cell.length_a   1.000
_cell.length_b   1.000
_cell.length_c   1.000
_cell.angle_alpha   90.00
_cell.angle_beta   90.00
_cell.angle_gamma   90.00
#
_symmetry.space_group_name_H-M   'P 1'
#
loop_
_entity.id
_entity.type
_entity.pdbx_description
1 polymer ?
#
loop_
_entity_poly.entity_id
_entity_poly.type
_entity_poly.pdbx_seq_one_letter_code
_entity_poly.pdbx_strand_id
1 'polypeptide(L)'
;CGEIDIMEYRGQEPARIHGSLHGPGYSGGQPVTEQYNLVNDRFDTGFHVFSVEWDANSIKWFVDGNLYQAVKSTDLPGEWVFDHPFFIILNLAVGGNYVGSPNASTVFPQTMLIDYVRVYKAAN
;
A
#
# COMPACT_ATOMS: atom_id res chain seq x y z
N CYS A 1 -7.75 11.32 10.80
CA CYS A 1 -6.72 10.32 11.13
C CYS A 1 -5.73 10.20 9.98
N GLY A 2 -6.21 10.01 8.75
CA GLY A 2 -5.31 9.70 7.64
C GLY A 2 -5.03 8.20 7.59
N GLU A 3 -4.59 7.73 6.43
CA GLU A 3 -4.26 6.33 6.17
C GLU A 3 -3.18 6.26 5.08
N ILE A 4 -2.17 5.43 5.32
CA ILE A 4 -1.02 5.20 4.43
C ILE A 4 -1.03 3.73 4.07
N ASP A 5 -1.50 3.41 2.88
CA ASP A 5 -1.48 2.04 2.38
C ASP A 5 -0.10 1.77 1.80
N ILE A 6 0.74 1.07 2.58
CA ILE A 6 2.08 0.64 2.13
C ILE A 6 1.95 -0.30 0.93
N MET A 7 0.96 -1.20 0.96
CA MET A 7 0.66 -2.14 -0.11
C MET A 7 -0.79 -2.60 0.00
N GLU A 8 -1.55 -2.40 -1.08
CA GLU A 8 -2.80 -3.12 -1.33
C GLU A 8 -2.64 -4.05 -2.54
N TYR A 9 -2.97 -5.32 -2.34
CA TYR A 9 -2.88 -6.36 -3.36
C TYR A 9 -4.27 -6.92 -3.69
N ARG A 10 -4.56 -7.04 -5.00
CA ARG A 10 -5.77 -7.69 -5.48
C ARG A 10 -5.39 -9.02 -6.14
N GLY A 11 -5.88 -10.14 -5.61
CA GLY A 11 -5.55 -11.47 -6.15
C GLY A 11 -5.98 -11.70 -7.60
N GLN A 12 -6.88 -10.86 -8.14
CA GLN A 12 -7.28 -10.87 -9.56
C GLN A 12 -6.25 -10.18 -10.48
N GLU A 13 -5.35 -9.37 -9.92
CA GLU A 13 -4.30 -8.62 -10.62
C GLU A 13 -2.93 -8.96 -10.03
N PRO A 14 -2.44 -10.21 -10.16
CA PRO A 14 -1.35 -10.73 -9.33
C PRO A 14 0.03 -10.09 -9.57
N ALA A 15 0.20 -9.36 -10.69
CA ALA A 15 1.42 -8.64 -11.01
C ALA A 15 1.40 -7.18 -10.52
N ARG A 16 0.32 -6.74 -9.84
CA ARG A 16 0.07 -5.34 -9.49
C ARG A 16 -0.22 -5.15 -8.02
N ILE A 17 0.34 -4.10 -7.45
CA ILE A 17 -0.05 -3.54 -6.15
C ILE A 17 -0.38 -2.06 -6.28
N HIS A 18 -1.03 -1.53 -5.25
CA HIS A 18 -1.31 -0.10 -5.09
C HIS A 18 -0.63 0.41 -3.83
N GLY A 19 -0.03 1.60 -3.90
CA GLY A 19 0.30 2.40 -2.72
C GLY A 19 -0.63 3.59 -2.69
N SER A 20 -1.38 3.76 -1.61
CA SER A 20 -2.44 4.76 -1.53
C SER A 20 -2.25 5.65 -0.30
N LEU A 21 -2.72 6.88 -0.41
CA LEU A 21 -2.69 7.86 0.66
C LEU A 21 -4.09 8.46 0.80
N HIS A 22 -4.63 8.37 2.01
CA HIS A 22 -6.00 8.73 2.34
C HIS A 22 -6.02 9.85 3.38
N GLY A 23 -6.81 10.90 3.13
CA GLY A 23 -6.99 12.00 4.07
C GLY A 23 -8.17 12.91 3.72
N PRO A 24 -8.34 14.03 4.45
CA PRO A 24 -9.45 14.96 4.24
C PRO A 24 -9.41 15.55 2.83
N GLY A 25 -10.42 15.23 2.01
CA GLY A 25 -10.50 15.65 0.61
C GLY A 25 -9.89 14.68 -0.41
N TYR A 26 -9.25 13.60 0.03
CA TYR A 26 -8.65 12.57 -0.83
C TYR A 26 -8.72 11.20 -0.15
N SER A 27 -9.91 10.58 -0.10
CA SER A 27 -10.11 9.30 0.59
C SER A 27 -11.19 8.45 -0.08
N GLY A 28 -11.36 7.21 0.40
CA GLY A 28 -12.36 6.28 -0.12
C GLY A 28 -12.06 5.93 -1.58
N GLY A 29 -12.97 6.28 -2.49
CA GLY A 29 -12.79 6.05 -3.94
C GLY A 29 -11.94 7.10 -4.66
N GLN A 30 -11.42 8.11 -3.96
CA GLN A 30 -10.56 9.17 -4.52
C GLN A 30 -9.28 9.38 -3.68
N PRO A 31 -8.51 8.33 -3.37
CA PRO A 31 -7.23 8.52 -2.71
C PRO A 31 -6.19 9.05 -3.68
N VAL A 32 -5.09 9.58 -3.15
CA VAL A 32 -3.87 9.74 -3.95
C VAL A 32 -3.24 8.36 -4.05
N THR A 33 -3.16 7.78 -5.26
CA THR A 33 -2.76 6.38 -5.45
C THR A 33 -1.92 6.23 -6.71
N GLU A 34 -0.99 5.29 -6.67
CA GLU A 34 -0.15 4.89 -7.80
C GLU A 34 0.05 3.38 -7.77
N GLN A 35 0.28 2.81 -8.95
CA GLN A 35 0.43 1.38 -9.15
C GLN A 35 1.89 1.01 -9.36
N TYR A 36 2.30 -0.13 -8.81
CA TYR A 36 3.52 -0.81 -9.23
C TYR A 36 3.15 -2.11 -9.94
N ASN A 37 3.74 -2.32 -11.12
CA ASN A 37 3.53 -3.52 -11.92
C ASN A 37 4.87 -4.25 -12.09
N LEU A 38 4.91 -5.52 -11.72
CA LEU A 38 5.99 -6.41 -12.10
C LEU A 38 5.91 -6.75 -13.59
N VAL A 39 7.07 -6.89 -14.22
CA VAL A 39 7.17 -7.29 -15.64
C VAL A 39 7.51 -8.77 -15.72
N ASN A 40 6.66 -9.56 -16.36
CA ASN A 40 6.80 -11.01 -16.50
C ASN A 40 6.93 -11.77 -15.17
N ASP A 41 6.38 -11.21 -14.09
CA ASP A 41 6.42 -11.80 -12.75
C ASP A 41 5.14 -11.47 -11.95
N ARG A 42 4.98 -12.06 -10.77
CA ARG A 42 3.81 -11.91 -9.89
C ARG A 42 4.22 -11.89 -8.41
N PHE A 43 3.50 -11.07 -7.64
CA PHE A 43 3.77 -10.89 -6.20
C PHE A 43 3.46 -12.11 -5.35
N ASP A 44 2.68 -13.07 -5.86
CA ASP A 44 2.32 -14.30 -5.15
C ASP A 44 3.23 -15.50 -5.48
N THR A 45 4.36 -15.26 -6.14
CA THR A 45 5.35 -16.31 -6.48
C THR A 45 6.62 -16.27 -5.61
N GLY A 46 6.81 -15.20 -4.82
CA GLY A 46 7.97 -15.01 -3.97
C GLY A 46 7.75 -13.90 -2.93
N PHE A 47 8.73 -13.73 -2.04
CA PHE A 47 8.73 -12.61 -1.09
C PHE A 47 9.25 -11.35 -1.77
N HIS A 48 8.58 -10.22 -1.48
CA HIS A 48 8.99 -8.88 -1.90
C HIS A 48 9.02 -7.95 -0.68
N VAL A 49 9.84 -6.90 -0.76
CA VAL A 49 9.92 -5.87 0.28
C VAL A 49 9.07 -4.68 -0.14
N PHE A 50 7.95 -4.49 0.54
CA PHE A 50 7.13 -3.28 0.45
C PHE A 50 7.55 -2.32 1.55
N SER A 51 7.84 -1.08 1.21
CA SER A 51 8.28 -0.09 2.20
C SER A 51 7.81 1.30 1.86
N VAL A 52 7.66 2.10 2.92
CA VAL A 52 7.53 3.55 2.81
C VAL A 52 8.67 4.25 3.53
N GLU A 53 9.16 5.34 2.95
CA GLU A 53 9.93 6.36 3.67
C GLU A 53 8.99 7.51 3.98
N TRP A 54 8.82 7.82 5.26
CA TRP A 54 7.92 8.85 5.75
C TRP A 54 8.70 9.89 6.55
N ASP A 55 8.60 11.14 6.11
CA ASP A 55 9.12 12.32 6.81
C ASP A 55 8.00 13.35 7.05
N ALA A 56 8.35 14.49 7.65
CA ALA A 56 7.37 15.52 8.02
C ALA A 56 6.56 16.10 6.84
N ASN A 57 7.11 16.04 5.62
CA ASN A 57 6.56 16.72 4.45
C ASN A 57 6.33 15.79 3.26
N SER A 58 6.76 14.52 3.32
CA SER A 58 6.62 13.57 2.22
C SER A 58 6.51 12.13 2.68
N ILE A 59 5.83 11.34 1.86
CA ILE A 59 5.81 9.88 1.94
C ILE A 59 6.22 9.35 0.56
N LYS A 60 7.08 8.34 0.55
CA LYS A 60 7.57 7.68 -0.66
C LYS A 60 7.35 6.18 -0.55
N TRP A 61 6.91 5.52 -1.61
CA TRP A 61 6.64 4.09 -1.65
C TRP A 61 7.63 3.37 -2.55
N PHE A 62 8.01 2.17 -2.11
CA PHE A 62 8.98 1.35 -2.79
C PHE A 62 8.54 -0.12 -2.83
N VAL A 63 8.91 -0.79 -3.92
CA VAL A 63 8.88 -2.26 -4.07
C VAL A 63 10.31 -2.72 -4.34
N ASP A 64 10.85 -3.56 -3.47
CA ASP A 64 12.22 -4.08 -3.56
C ASP A 64 13.27 -2.97 -3.69
N GLY A 65 13.05 -1.85 -2.99
CA GLY A 65 13.90 -0.66 -3.03
C GLY A 65 13.70 0.24 -4.25
N ASN A 66 12.83 -0.12 -5.20
CA ASN A 66 12.50 0.71 -6.35
C ASN A 66 11.40 1.70 -5.99
N LEU A 67 11.72 3.00 -6.00
CA LEU A 67 10.76 4.08 -5.81
C LEU A 67 9.73 4.08 -6.95
N TYR A 68 8.45 4.12 -6.60
CA TYR A 68 7.37 4.21 -7.60
C TYR A 68 6.33 5.28 -7.32
N GLN A 69 6.24 5.77 -6.09
CA GLN A 69 5.38 6.90 -5.74
C GLN A 69 6.09 7.79 -4.74
N ALA A 70 5.94 9.10 -4.91
CA ALA A 70 6.37 10.10 -3.95
C ALA A 70 5.29 11.18 -3.86
N VAL A 71 4.75 11.39 -2.67
CA VAL A 71 3.73 12.40 -2.40
C VAL A 71 4.28 13.40 -1.40
N LYS A 72 4.28 14.68 -1.76
CA LYS A 72 4.61 15.76 -0.83
C LYS A 72 3.33 16.37 -0.28
N SER A 73 3.41 16.97 0.90
CA SER A 73 2.30 17.71 1.52
C SER A 73 1.76 18.83 0.63
N THR A 74 2.62 19.45 -0.20
CA THR A 74 2.26 20.50 -1.15
C THR A 74 1.51 20.01 -2.39
N ASP A 75 1.56 18.70 -2.67
CA ASP A 75 0.98 18.12 -3.88
C ASP A 75 -0.45 17.59 -3.62
N LEU A 76 -0.90 17.63 -2.36
CA LEU A 76 -2.20 17.11 -1.97
C LEU A 76 -3.35 18.02 -2.40
N PRO A 77 -4.49 17.44 -2.82
CA PRO A 77 -5.71 18.20 -3.08
C PRO A 77 -6.46 18.61 -1.80
N GLY A 78 -5.95 18.23 -0.63
CA GLY A 78 -6.57 18.47 0.68
C GLY A 78 -5.55 18.57 1.80
N GLU A 79 -6.01 18.46 3.05
CA GLU A 79 -5.18 18.70 4.24
C GLU A 79 -4.17 17.56 4.48
N TRP A 80 -2.91 17.91 4.76
CA TRP A 80 -1.90 16.96 5.22
C TRP A 80 -2.16 16.54 6.67
N VAL A 81 -2.33 15.23 6.91
CA VAL A 81 -2.64 14.68 8.23
C VAL A 81 -1.68 13.57 8.66
N PHE A 82 -0.45 13.57 8.16
CA PHE A 82 0.55 12.53 8.43
C PHE A 82 1.69 13.07 9.31
N ASP A 83 1.31 13.75 10.39
CA ASP A 83 2.17 14.51 11.31
C ASP A 83 2.00 14.09 12.78
N HIS A 84 1.30 12.98 13.01
CA HIS A 84 1.04 12.39 14.32
C HIS A 84 1.29 10.88 14.28
N PRO A 85 1.29 10.16 15.42
CA PRO A 85 1.55 8.73 15.42
C PRO A 85 0.48 7.91 14.68
N PHE A 86 0.95 6.94 13.89
CA PHE A 86 0.13 5.91 13.23
C PHE A 86 0.45 4.54 13.82
N PHE A 87 -0.43 3.56 13.59
CA PHE A 87 -0.21 2.16 13.89
C PHE A 87 -0.29 1.32 12.62
N ILE A 88 0.36 0.16 12.62
CA ILE A 88 0.41 -0.74 11.46
C ILE A 88 -0.76 -1.72 11.50
N ILE A 89 -1.38 -1.95 10.35
CA ILE A 89 -2.42 -2.96 10.14
C ILE A 89 -1.88 -3.96 9.11
N LEU A 90 -2.10 -5.25 9.38
CA LEU A 90 -1.84 -6.35 8.46
C LEU A 90 -3.11 -7.20 8.42
N ASN A 91 -3.71 -7.35 7.25
CA ASN A 91 -4.90 -8.16 7.08
C ASN A 91 -4.95 -8.80 5.69
N LEU A 92 -5.66 -9.92 5.60
CA LEU A 92 -6.03 -10.57 4.35
C LEU A 92 -7.55 -10.56 4.24
N ALA A 93 -8.10 -9.57 3.54
CA ALA A 93 -9.54 -9.45 3.36
C ALA A 93 -10.07 -10.48 2.35
N VAL A 94 -11.30 -10.95 2.57
CA VAL A 94 -12.03 -11.82 1.64
C VAL A 94 -13.32 -11.11 1.26
N GLY A 95 -13.38 -10.59 0.02
CA GLY A 95 -14.50 -9.78 -0.44
C GLY A 95 -14.36 -8.30 -0.11
N GLY A 96 -15.37 -7.52 -0.51
CA GLY A 96 -15.46 -6.07 -0.26
C GLY A 96 -15.75 -5.29 -1.54
N ASN A 97 -16.15 -4.02 -1.40
CA ASN A 97 -16.47 -3.15 -2.54
C ASN A 97 -15.29 -2.98 -3.51
N TYR A 98 -14.07 -3.06 -2.99
CA TYR A 98 -12.85 -2.85 -3.73
C TYR A 98 -12.49 -4.01 -4.67
N VAL A 99 -12.57 -5.25 -4.16
CA VAL A 99 -12.15 -6.47 -4.89
C VAL A 99 -13.32 -7.30 -5.40
N GLY A 100 -14.55 -6.97 -5.00
CA GLY A 100 -15.74 -7.78 -5.25
C GLY A 100 -15.76 -9.06 -4.41
N SER A 101 -16.86 -9.81 -4.47
CA SER A 101 -17.00 -11.08 -3.76
C SER A 101 -16.16 -12.19 -4.41
N PRO A 102 -15.65 -13.16 -3.63
CA PRO A 102 -15.14 -14.42 -4.16
C PRO A 102 -16.15 -15.10 -5.09
N ASN A 103 -15.65 -15.81 -6.08
CA ASN A 103 -16.45 -16.57 -7.04
C ASN A 103 -15.94 -18.01 -7.16
N ALA A 104 -16.52 -18.81 -8.07
CA ALA A 104 -16.16 -20.21 -8.27
C ALA A 104 -14.69 -20.44 -8.67
N SER A 105 -14.00 -19.42 -9.19
CA SER A 105 -12.57 -19.49 -9.53
C SER A 105 -11.66 -19.10 -8.37
N THR A 106 -12.21 -18.65 -7.23
CA THR A 106 -11.42 -18.28 -6.06
C THR A 106 -10.96 -19.53 -5.32
N VAL A 107 -9.65 -19.75 -5.27
CA VAL A 107 -9.06 -20.89 -4.58
C VAL A 107 -8.97 -20.61 -3.08
N PHE A 108 -9.41 -21.55 -2.25
CA PHE A 108 -9.23 -21.52 -0.81
C PHE A 108 -8.51 -22.79 -0.33
N PRO A 109 -7.73 -22.73 0.77
CA PRO A 109 -7.40 -21.54 1.57
C PRO A 109 -6.41 -20.59 0.86
N GLN A 110 -6.33 -19.35 1.33
CA GLN A 110 -5.31 -18.37 0.95
C GLN A 110 -4.51 -17.96 2.19
N THR A 111 -3.25 -17.58 1.98
CA THR A 111 -2.34 -17.18 3.06
C THR A 111 -1.59 -15.91 2.67
N MET A 112 -1.41 -15.00 3.63
CA MET A 112 -0.47 -13.88 3.53
C MET A 112 0.71 -14.20 4.44
N LEU A 113 1.87 -14.51 3.85
CA LEU A 113 3.08 -14.82 4.61
C LEU A 113 3.90 -13.55 4.80
N ILE A 114 4.30 -13.28 6.04
CA ILE A 114 5.07 -12.08 6.41
C ILE A 114 6.30 -12.56 7.17
N ASP A 115 7.47 -12.41 6.56
CA ASP A 115 8.74 -12.77 7.19
C ASP A 115 9.10 -11.76 8.28
N TYR A 116 8.98 -10.46 8.01
CA TYR A 116 9.24 -9.42 8.99
C TYR A 116 8.45 -8.13 8.73
N VAL A 117 8.34 -7.33 9.79
CA VAL A 117 8.08 -5.89 9.73
C VAL A 117 9.23 -5.20 10.45
N ARG A 118 9.82 -4.18 9.82
CA ARG A 118 10.90 -3.38 10.40
C ARG A 118 10.56 -1.90 10.29
N VAL A 119 10.76 -1.17 11.37
CA VAL A 119 10.58 0.27 11.44
C VAL A 119 11.92 0.89 11.79
N TYR A 120 12.33 1.88 11.01
CA TYR A 120 13.60 2.58 11.16
C TYR A 120 13.34 4.05 11.43
N LYS A 121 14.34 4.70 12.04
CA LYS A 121 14.41 6.15 12.15
C LYS A 121 15.66 6.60 11.41
N ALA A 122 15.56 7.70 10.66
CA ALA A 122 16.73 8.29 10.02
C ALA A 122 17.83 8.54 11.06
N ALA A 123 19.06 8.12 10.74
CA ALA A 123 20.22 8.50 11.53
C ALA A 123 20.49 9.99 11.29
N ASN A 124 20.63 10.74 12.38
CA ASN A 124 21.02 12.15 12.34
C ASN A 124 22.45 12.31 11.82
#